data_AF-A0A6G0R2R8-F1
#
_entry.id   AF-A0A6G0R2R8-F1
#
_cell.length_a   1.000
_cell.length_b   1.000
_cell.length_c   1.000
_cell.angle_alpha   90.00
_cell.angle_beta   90.00
_cell.angle_gamma   90.00
#
_symmetry.space_group_name_H-M   'P 1'
#
loop_
_entity.id
_entity.type
_entity.pdbx_description
1 polymer ?
#
loop_
_entity_poly.entity_id
_entity_poly.type
_entity_poly.pdbx_seq_one_letter_code
_entity_poly.pdbx_strand_id
1 'polypeptide(L)'
;MVGLVRCPPLRVDPGLDRRLEAARDLDTIVHAVAPGANTPPANWDTETEILRVDVRYHRDQLREWAKWLFKETDLRRQAESLCAVVSNERNEAVDEARALREERDEVSRQAALAAVSLQKSADIIDRLKARIGEYDKKVEGARTTIRNDRLKIKMELSDLTSCLKTFHQYLEAERSRERVSRRSWDRHRASGRVPGHLGPGSIDSAPPD
;
A
#
# COMPACT_ATOMS: atom_id res chain seq x y z
N MET A 1 -70.49 -80.69 -22.45
CA MET A 1 -70.48 -81.69 -23.54
C MET A 1 -69.12 -81.59 -24.20
N VAL A 2 -68.15 -82.38 -23.73
CA VAL A 2 -66.73 -82.25 -24.10
C VAL A 2 -66.43 -83.34 -25.13
N GLY A 3 -66.34 -82.97 -26.41
CA GLY A 3 -65.96 -83.89 -27.46
C GLY A 3 -64.48 -84.23 -27.36
N LEU A 4 -64.13 -85.45 -26.96
CA LEU A 4 -62.81 -86.01 -27.21
C LEU A 4 -62.66 -86.15 -28.73
N VAL A 5 -61.95 -85.20 -29.34
CA VAL A 5 -61.43 -85.36 -30.70
C VAL A 5 -60.45 -86.52 -30.65
N ARG A 6 -60.90 -87.70 -31.10
CA ARG A 6 -60.05 -88.87 -31.26
C ARG A 6 -59.03 -88.58 -32.35
N CYS A 7 -57.77 -88.36 -31.95
CA CYS A 7 -56.66 -88.35 -32.90
C CYS A 7 -56.63 -89.70 -33.63
N PRO A 8 -56.53 -89.73 -34.97
CA PRO A 8 -56.36 -90.97 -35.71
C PRO A 8 -55.14 -91.75 -35.20
N PRO A 9 -55.16 -93.10 -35.19
CA PRO A 9 -53.99 -93.88 -34.83
C PRO A 9 -52.81 -93.49 -35.73
N LEU A 10 -51.65 -93.22 -35.10
CA LEU A 10 -50.39 -92.95 -35.78
C LEU A 10 -50.15 -94.07 -36.79
N ARG A 11 -50.21 -93.76 -38.08
CA ARG A 11 -49.93 -94.72 -39.14
C ARG A 11 -48.45 -95.09 -39.03
N VAL A 12 -48.16 -96.29 -38.54
CA VAL A 12 -46.81 -96.87 -38.53
C VAL A 12 -46.38 -97.01 -39.99
N ASP A 13 -45.32 -96.31 -40.39
CA ASP A 13 -44.76 -96.40 -41.74
C ASP A 13 -44.08 -97.78 -41.89
N PRO A 14 -44.67 -98.74 -42.63
CA PRO A 14 -44.11 -100.08 -42.75
C PRO A 14 -42.79 -100.11 -43.52
N GLY A 15 -42.45 -99.03 -44.24
CA GLY A 15 -41.18 -98.86 -44.93
C GLY A 15 -40.07 -98.30 -44.04
N LEU A 16 -40.40 -97.75 -42.86
CA LEU A 16 -39.43 -97.14 -41.96
C LEU A 16 -38.46 -98.17 -41.36
N ASP A 17 -38.99 -99.29 -40.86
CA ASP A 17 -38.16 -100.34 -40.25
C ASP A 17 -37.16 -100.92 -41.25
N ARG A 18 -37.58 -101.14 -42.50
CA ARG A 18 -36.68 -101.63 -43.57
C ARG A 18 -35.62 -100.60 -43.97
N ARG A 19 -35.96 -99.30 -43.94
CA ARG A 19 -35.01 -98.21 -44.22
C ARG A 19 -34.00 -98.03 -43.09
N LEU A 20 -34.41 -98.23 -41.84
CA LEU A 20 -33.55 -98.24 -40.67
C LEU A 20 -32.62 -99.47 -40.62
N GLU A 21 -33.14 -100.65 -40.98
CA GLU A 21 -32.37 -101.90 -41.03
C GLU A 21 -31.29 -101.89 -42.13
N ALA A 22 -31.54 -101.15 -43.23
CA ALA A 22 -30.57 -100.93 -44.30
C ALA A 22 -29.57 -99.78 -44.01
N ALA A 23 -29.84 -98.93 -43.02
CA ALA A 23 -28.99 -97.81 -42.67
C ALA A 23 -27.72 -98.27 -41.94
N ARG A 24 -26.57 -97.75 -42.35
CA ARG A 24 -25.24 -98.17 -41.83
C ARG A 24 -24.45 -97.04 -41.18
N ASP A 25 -25.00 -95.83 -41.21
CA ASP A 25 -24.42 -94.63 -40.62
C ASP A 25 -25.52 -93.70 -40.10
N LEU A 26 -25.12 -92.68 -39.33
CA LEU A 26 -26.05 -91.76 -38.70
C LEU A 26 -26.86 -90.95 -39.73
N ASP A 27 -26.26 -90.64 -40.88
CA ASP A 27 -26.91 -89.86 -41.94
C ASP A 27 -28.04 -90.65 -42.61
N THR A 28 -27.80 -91.92 -42.93
CA THR A 28 -28.82 -92.83 -43.47
C THR A 28 -29.94 -93.12 -42.48
N ILE A 29 -29.65 -93.17 -41.17
CA ILE A 29 -30.66 -93.28 -40.11
C ILE A 29 -31.54 -92.01 -40.06
N VAL A 30 -30.93 -90.81 -40.07
CA VAL A 30 -31.68 -89.55 -40.02
C VAL A 30 -32.54 -89.36 -41.27
N HIS A 31 -32.01 -89.67 -42.46
CA HIS A 31 -32.77 -89.66 -43.70
C HIS A 31 -33.88 -90.72 -43.75
N ALA A 32 -33.71 -91.86 -43.07
CA ALA A 32 -34.75 -92.88 -42.93
C ALA A 32 -35.93 -92.35 -42.09
N VAL A 33 -35.65 -91.69 -40.96
CA VAL A 33 -36.69 -91.19 -40.04
C VAL A 33 -37.37 -89.92 -40.55
N ALA A 34 -36.61 -88.98 -41.11
CA ALA A 34 -37.10 -87.69 -41.55
C ALA A 34 -36.51 -87.35 -42.93
N PRO A 35 -37.19 -87.75 -44.02
CA PRO A 35 -36.74 -87.46 -45.38
C PRO A 35 -36.60 -85.94 -45.56
N GLY A 36 -35.37 -85.48 -45.78
CA GLY A 36 -35.04 -84.08 -46.00
C GLY A 36 -34.66 -83.29 -44.74
N ALA A 37 -34.52 -83.93 -43.57
CA ALA A 37 -34.04 -83.27 -42.36
C ALA A 37 -32.61 -82.68 -42.52
N ASN A 38 -31.78 -83.32 -43.35
CA ASN A 38 -30.42 -82.84 -43.65
C ASN A 38 -30.32 -82.09 -44.99
N THR A 39 -31.42 -81.92 -45.73
CA THR A 39 -31.40 -81.05 -46.92
C THR A 39 -31.56 -79.61 -46.48
N PRO A 40 -30.56 -78.74 -46.76
CA PRO A 40 -30.71 -77.31 -46.52
C PRO A 40 -31.94 -76.79 -47.26
N PRO A 41 -32.71 -75.85 -46.67
CA PRO A 41 -33.78 -75.15 -47.37
C PRO A 41 -33.30 -74.63 -48.74
N ALA A 42 -34.18 -74.58 -49.74
CA ALA A 42 -33.82 -74.15 -51.10
C ALA A 42 -33.20 -72.74 -51.17
N ASN A 43 -33.39 -71.91 -50.15
CA ASN A 43 -32.83 -70.56 -50.01
C ASN A 43 -31.70 -70.46 -48.97
N TRP A 44 -31.23 -71.57 -48.39
CA TRP A 44 -30.22 -71.59 -47.33
C TRP A 44 -28.91 -70.92 -47.75
N ASP A 45 -28.47 -71.15 -48.99
CA ASP A 45 -27.27 -70.52 -49.53
C ASP A 45 -27.43 -69.00 -49.67
N THR A 46 -28.66 -68.53 -49.94
CA THR A 46 -28.96 -67.10 -50.00
C THR A 46 -28.99 -66.48 -48.60
N GLU A 47 -29.66 -67.12 -47.65
CA GLU A 47 -29.78 -66.64 -46.26
C GLU A 47 -28.40 -66.62 -45.57
N THR A 48 -27.60 -67.65 -45.78
CA THR A 48 -26.24 -67.71 -45.23
C THR A 48 -25.33 -66.65 -45.85
N GLU A 49 -25.49 -66.32 -47.14
CA GLU A 49 -24.74 -65.25 -47.76
C GLU A 49 -25.17 -63.86 -47.24
N ILE A 50 -26.47 -63.62 -47.05
CA ILE A 50 -26.98 -62.39 -46.41
C ILE A 50 -26.37 -62.22 -45.01
N LEU A 51 -26.44 -63.26 -44.17
CA LEU A 51 -25.85 -63.21 -42.83
C LEU A 51 -24.33 -63.01 -42.86
N ARG A 52 -23.62 -63.59 -43.83
CA ARG A 52 -22.18 -63.35 -43.99
C ARG A 52 -21.88 -61.90 -44.35
N VAL A 53 -22.68 -61.29 -45.21
CA VAL A 53 -22.56 -59.87 -45.56
C VAL A 53 -22.84 -59.00 -44.34
N ASP A 54 -23.89 -59.29 -43.58
CA ASP A 54 -24.25 -58.53 -42.37
C ASP A 54 -23.17 -58.65 -41.29
N VAL A 55 -22.62 -59.85 -41.07
CA VAL A 55 -21.51 -60.06 -40.14
C VAL A 55 -20.27 -59.27 -40.57
N ARG A 56 -19.96 -59.23 -41.87
CA ARG A 56 -18.84 -58.41 -42.38
C ARG A 56 -19.11 -56.92 -42.14
N TYR A 57 -20.31 -56.46 -42.47
CA TYR A 57 -20.72 -55.07 -42.28
C TYR A 57 -20.61 -54.64 -40.81
N HIS A 58 -21.17 -55.41 -39.88
CA HIS A 58 -21.08 -55.12 -38.45
C HIS A 58 -19.65 -55.21 -37.92
N ARG A 59 -18.83 -56.13 -38.43
CA ARG A 59 -17.42 -56.22 -38.07
C ARG A 59 -16.63 -54.98 -38.50
N ASP A 60 -16.88 -54.47 -39.70
CA ASP A 60 -16.23 -53.27 -40.20
C ASP A 60 -16.70 -52.03 -39.44
N GLN A 61 -17.99 -51.93 -39.12
CA GLN A 61 -18.52 -50.92 -38.22
C GLN A 61 -17.81 -50.95 -36.87
N LEU A 62 -17.71 -52.12 -36.22
CA LEU A 62 -17.03 -52.25 -34.92
C LEU A 62 -15.55 -51.80 -34.99
N ARG A 63 -14.86 -52.03 -36.10
CA ARG A 63 -13.49 -51.53 -36.29
C ARG A 63 -13.44 -50.01 -36.37
N GLU A 64 -14.37 -49.38 -37.07
CA GLU A 64 -14.46 -47.92 -37.14
C GLU A 64 -14.84 -47.30 -35.78
N TRP A 65 -15.81 -47.87 -35.07
CA TRP A 65 -16.16 -47.44 -33.71
C TRP A 65 -14.99 -47.58 -32.74
N ALA A 66 -14.20 -48.65 -32.85
CA ALA A 66 -12.99 -48.82 -32.04
C ALA A 66 -11.94 -47.73 -32.31
N LYS A 67 -11.76 -47.31 -33.57
CA LYS A 67 -10.87 -46.18 -33.92
C LYS A 67 -11.39 -44.87 -33.34
N TRP A 68 -12.70 -44.61 -33.44
CA TRP A 68 -13.32 -43.41 -32.87
C TRP A 68 -13.19 -43.36 -31.35
N LEU A 69 -13.43 -44.47 -30.66
CA LEU A 69 -13.26 -44.57 -29.22
C LEU A 69 -11.81 -44.33 -28.80
N PHE A 70 -10.85 -44.88 -29.54
CA PHE A 70 -9.43 -44.59 -29.31
C PHE A 70 -9.12 -43.09 -29.44
N LYS A 71 -9.63 -42.45 -30.49
CA LYS A 71 -9.44 -41.00 -30.70
C LYS A 71 -10.10 -40.17 -29.59
N GLU A 72 -11.31 -40.53 -29.17
CA GLU A 72 -12.00 -39.87 -28.07
C GLU A 72 -11.23 -39.99 -26.76
N THR A 73 -10.75 -41.19 -26.42
CA THR A 73 -9.98 -41.42 -25.20
C THR A 73 -8.63 -40.69 -25.21
N ASP A 74 -7.98 -40.58 -26.36
CA ASP A 74 -6.75 -39.79 -26.52
C ASP A 74 -7.02 -38.29 -26.31
N LEU A 75 -8.04 -37.73 -26.96
CA LEU A 75 -8.45 -36.34 -26.78
C LEU A 75 -8.83 -36.04 -25.33
N ARG A 76 -9.54 -36.96 -24.66
CA ARG A 76 -9.89 -36.84 -23.25
C ARG A 76 -8.64 -36.76 -22.37
N ARG A 77 -7.65 -37.63 -22.60
CA ARG A 77 -6.37 -37.59 -21.86
C ARG A 77 -5.62 -36.29 -22.09
N GLN A 78 -5.58 -35.79 -23.32
CA GLN A 78 -4.97 -34.51 -23.63
C GLN A 78 -5.66 -33.35 -22.91
N ALA A 79 -7.00 -33.33 -22.91
CA ALA A 79 -7.78 -32.33 -22.19
C ALA A 79 -7.55 -32.38 -20.68
N GLU A 80 -7.54 -33.58 -20.08
CA GLU A 80 -7.25 -33.78 -18.66
C GLU A 80 -5.84 -33.29 -18.30
N SER A 81 -4.84 -33.59 -19.14
CA SER A 81 -3.48 -33.11 -18.96
C SER A 81 -3.38 -31.59 -19.04
N LEU A 82 -4.05 -30.95 -20.01
CA LEU A 82 -4.06 -29.49 -20.15
C LEU A 82 -4.76 -28.83 -18.96
N CYS A 83 -5.89 -29.38 -18.51
CA CYS A 83 -6.60 -28.90 -17.33
C CYS A 83 -5.72 -28.97 -16.07
N ALA A 84 -4.93 -30.04 -15.90
CA ALA A 84 -4.00 -30.16 -14.79
C ALA A 84 -2.91 -29.07 -14.83
N VAL A 85 -2.31 -28.84 -16.01
CA VAL A 85 -1.29 -27.80 -16.20
C VAL A 85 -1.86 -26.41 -15.89
N VAL A 86 -2.99 -26.04 -16.52
CA VAL A 86 -3.63 -24.74 -16.32
C VAL A 86 -4.06 -24.55 -14.87
N SER A 87 -4.52 -25.61 -14.19
CA SER A 87 -4.87 -25.53 -12.77
C SER A 87 -3.64 -25.28 -11.89
N ASN A 88 -2.50 -25.87 -12.21
CA ASN A 88 -1.25 -25.65 -11.48
C ASN A 88 -0.76 -24.21 -11.68
N GLU A 89 -0.67 -23.74 -12.92
CA GLU A 89 -0.27 -22.36 -13.25
C GLU A 89 -1.19 -21.33 -12.56
N ARG A 90 -2.50 -21.59 -12.56
CA ARG A 90 -3.47 -20.74 -11.84
C ARG A 90 -3.18 -20.71 -10.35
N ASN A 91 -2.89 -21.85 -9.73
CA ASN A 91 -2.61 -21.91 -8.30
C ASN A 91 -1.32 -21.16 -7.96
N GLU A 92 -0.26 -21.35 -8.75
CA GLU A 92 1.01 -20.62 -8.61
C GLU A 92 0.79 -19.10 -8.72
N ALA A 93 0.06 -18.65 -9.74
CA ALA A 93 -0.27 -17.23 -9.91
C ALA A 93 -1.11 -16.67 -8.74
N VAL A 94 -2.00 -17.48 -8.16
CA VAL A 94 -2.79 -17.08 -6.98
C VAL A 94 -1.90 -16.93 -5.74
N ASP A 95 -0.94 -17.83 -5.54
CA ASP A 95 -0.01 -17.79 -4.42
C ASP A 95 0.97 -16.62 -4.54
N GLU A 96 1.51 -16.37 -5.74
CA GLU A 96 2.32 -15.17 -6.02
C GLU A 96 1.52 -13.88 -5.78
N ALA A 97 0.29 -13.81 -6.29
CA ALA A 97 -0.57 -12.66 -6.07
C ALA A 97 -0.94 -12.47 -4.59
N ARG A 98 -0.98 -13.54 -3.78
CA ARG A 98 -1.17 -13.46 -2.33
C ARG A 98 0.08 -12.87 -1.68
N ALA A 99 1.27 -13.40 -1.98
CA ALA A 99 2.53 -12.90 -1.44
C ALA A 99 2.73 -11.40 -1.73
N LEU A 100 2.48 -10.97 -2.97
CA LEU A 100 2.57 -9.55 -3.35
C LEU A 100 1.58 -8.65 -2.59
N ARG A 101 0.38 -9.15 -2.26
CA ARG A 101 -0.58 -8.38 -1.44
C ARG A 101 -0.08 -8.25 0.00
N GLU A 102 0.49 -9.29 0.57
CA GLU A 102 1.07 -9.28 1.92
C GLU A 102 2.26 -8.30 2.00
N GLU A 103 3.15 -8.31 1.01
CA GLU A 103 4.25 -7.35 0.89
C GLU A 103 3.72 -5.91 0.78
N ARG A 104 2.72 -5.68 -0.08
CA ARG A 104 2.08 -4.37 -0.23
C ARG A 104 1.48 -3.88 1.08
N ASP A 105 0.82 -4.77 1.82
CA ASP A 105 0.21 -4.45 3.13
C ASP A 105 1.28 -4.10 4.18
N GLU A 106 2.42 -4.82 4.17
CA GLU A 106 3.59 -4.48 5.00
C GLU A 106 4.15 -3.10 4.68
N VAL A 107 4.43 -2.82 3.40
CA VAL A 107 4.92 -1.52 2.95
C VAL A 107 3.93 -0.41 3.31
N SER A 108 2.63 -0.67 3.17
CA SER A 108 1.59 0.31 3.54
C SER A 108 1.59 0.61 5.04
N ARG A 109 1.77 -0.41 5.90
CA ARG A 109 1.91 -0.22 7.34
C ARG A 109 3.17 0.57 7.70
N GLN A 110 4.29 0.28 7.05
CA GLN A 110 5.53 1.04 7.25
C GLN A 110 5.40 2.49 6.81
N ALA A 111 4.76 2.75 5.67
CA ALA A 111 4.47 4.10 5.20
C ALA A 111 3.60 4.89 6.18
N ALA A 112 2.58 4.26 6.77
CA ALA A 112 1.74 4.88 7.79
C ALA A 112 2.55 5.24 9.05
N LEU A 113 3.43 4.35 9.52
CA LEU A 113 4.31 4.64 10.67
C LEU A 113 5.29 5.77 10.36
N ALA A 114 5.88 5.79 9.16
CA ALA A 114 6.76 6.86 8.72
C ALA A 114 6.03 8.21 8.64
N ALA A 115 4.80 8.23 8.12
CA ALA A 115 3.97 9.44 8.07
C ALA A 115 3.68 10.01 9.47
N VAL A 116 3.37 9.15 10.44
CA VAL A 116 3.19 9.56 11.85
C VAL A 116 4.49 10.11 12.44
N SER A 117 5.65 9.52 12.12
CA SER A 117 6.95 10.03 12.56
C SER A 117 7.27 11.41 11.96
N LEU A 118 6.98 11.60 10.67
CA LEU A 118 7.14 12.90 9.99
C LEU A 118 6.20 13.96 10.58
N GLN A 119 4.98 13.61 10.94
CA GLN A 119 4.09 14.56 11.61
C GLN A 119 4.66 15.00 12.96
N LYS A 120 5.19 14.06 13.76
CA LYS A 120 5.83 14.38 15.05
C LYS A 120 7.04 15.31 14.86
N SER A 121 7.86 15.10 13.83
CA SER A 121 8.99 15.98 13.56
C SER A 121 8.55 17.37 13.09
N ALA A 122 7.48 17.47 12.29
CA ALA A 122 6.86 18.73 11.92
C ALA A 122 6.38 19.52 13.17
N ASP A 123 5.69 18.86 14.10
CA ASP A 123 5.23 19.48 15.34
C ASP A 123 6.40 20.02 16.19
N ILE A 124 7.52 19.28 16.25
CA ILE A 124 8.74 19.72 16.94
C ILE A 124 9.35 20.95 16.26
N ILE A 125 9.43 20.94 14.93
CA ILE A 125 9.95 22.08 14.15
C ILE A 125 9.11 23.33 14.43
N ASP A 126 7.78 23.22 14.45
CA ASP A 126 6.92 24.37 14.72
C ASP A 126 7.07 24.90 16.14
N ARG A 127 7.23 24.02 17.14
CA ARG A 127 7.58 24.43 18.52
C ARG A 127 8.92 25.16 18.58
N LEU A 128 9.93 24.68 17.85
CA LEU A 128 11.25 25.31 17.80
C LEU A 128 11.18 26.69 17.11
N LYS A 129 10.46 26.81 15.99
CA LYS A 129 10.22 28.10 15.32
C LYS A 129 9.55 29.12 16.25
N ALA A 130 8.54 28.69 17.01
CA ALA A 130 7.87 29.57 17.98
C ALA A 130 8.85 30.07 19.06
N ARG A 131 9.66 29.17 19.64
CA ARG A 131 10.68 29.53 20.64
C ARG A 131 11.73 30.49 20.07
N ILE A 132 12.20 30.26 18.85
CA ILE A 132 13.14 31.16 18.17
C ILE A 132 12.51 32.56 18.05
N GLY A 133 11.26 32.66 17.60
CA GLY A 133 10.56 33.94 17.50
C GLY A 133 10.38 34.66 18.84
N GLU A 134 10.20 33.94 19.95
CA GLU A 134 10.21 34.54 21.29
C GLU A 134 11.58 35.09 21.68
N TYR A 135 12.66 34.35 21.40
CA TYR A 135 14.02 34.81 21.66
C TYR A 135 14.40 36.01 20.79
N ASP A 136 14.02 36.03 19.52
CA ASP A 136 14.24 37.18 18.63
C ASP A 136 13.56 38.44 19.19
N LYS A 137 12.33 38.33 19.69
CA LYS A 137 11.63 39.44 20.37
C LYS A 137 12.37 39.92 21.63
N LYS A 138 12.90 38.98 22.44
CA LYS A 138 13.69 39.33 23.64
C LYS A 138 14.98 40.04 23.26
N VAL A 139 15.66 39.59 22.21
CA VAL A 139 16.89 40.21 21.69
C VAL A 139 16.61 41.61 21.17
N GLU A 140 15.54 41.79 20.37
CA GLU A 140 15.14 43.13 19.91
C GLU A 140 14.74 44.04 21.07
N GLY A 141 13.99 43.53 22.05
CA GLY A 141 13.71 44.26 23.30
C GLY A 141 14.98 44.74 23.99
N ALA A 142 15.94 43.85 24.23
CA ALA A 142 17.23 44.21 24.83
C ALA A 142 18.01 45.23 23.98
N ARG A 143 18.01 45.09 22.65
CA ARG A 143 18.63 46.06 21.73
C ARG A 143 18.02 47.45 21.87
N THR A 144 16.69 47.54 21.96
CA THR A 144 16.01 48.83 22.14
C THR A 144 16.33 49.46 23.49
N THR A 145 16.36 48.69 24.59
CA THR A 145 16.76 49.18 25.91
C THR A 145 18.19 49.71 25.90
N ILE A 146 19.14 48.94 25.37
CA ILE A 146 20.55 49.36 25.26
C ILE A 146 20.67 50.67 24.44
N ARG A 147 19.89 50.80 23.36
CA ARG A 147 19.89 52.01 22.54
C ARG A 147 19.39 53.22 23.33
N ASN A 148 18.31 53.06 24.09
CA ASN A 148 17.72 54.12 24.91
C ASN A 148 18.67 54.52 26.05
N ASP A 149 19.23 53.55 26.77
CA ASP A 149 20.19 53.80 27.85
C ASP A 149 21.41 54.57 27.34
N ARG A 150 21.94 54.16 26.18
CA ARG A 150 23.05 54.87 25.54
C ARG A 150 22.71 56.33 25.22
N LEU A 151 21.48 56.62 24.77
CA LEU A 151 21.04 57.99 24.51
C LEU A 151 20.93 58.79 25.80
N LYS A 152 20.36 58.21 26.86
CA LYS A 152 20.22 58.83 28.17
C LYS A 152 21.58 59.18 28.77
N ILE A 153 22.51 58.23 28.79
CA ILE A 153 23.90 58.44 29.25
C ILE A 153 24.55 59.58 28.46
N LYS A 154 24.39 59.60 27.14
CA LYS A 154 24.95 60.68 26.31
C LYS A 154 24.40 62.06 26.69
N MET A 155 23.11 62.14 27.00
CA MET A 155 22.46 63.39 27.42
C MET A 155 22.99 63.84 28.79
N GLU A 156 22.98 62.95 29.78
CA GLU A 156 23.48 63.23 31.14
C GLU A 156 24.96 63.65 31.13
N LEU A 157 25.80 63.00 30.31
CA LEU A 157 27.20 63.40 30.14
C LEU A 157 27.34 64.80 29.51
N SER A 158 26.46 65.17 28.57
CA SER A 158 26.44 66.51 27.98
C SER A 158 26.09 67.56 29.03
N ASP A 159 25.09 67.29 29.86
CA ASP A 159 24.65 68.19 30.93
C ASP A 159 25.74 68.39 31.99
N LEU A 160 26.37 67.29 32.43
CA LEU A 160 27.53 67.32 33.33
C LEU A 160 28.69 68.14 32.72
N THR A 161 28.99 67.91 31.44
CA THR A 161 30.04 68.66 30.74
C THR A 161 29.72 70.15 30.68
N SER A 162 28.45 70.52 30.48
CA SER A 162 27.99 71.91 30.50
C SER A 162 28.14 72.53 31.90
N CYS A 163 27.71 71.81 32.95
CA CYS A 163 27.82 72.26 34.33
C CYS A 163 29.29 72.50 34.76
N LEU A 164 30.19 71.60 34.37
CA LEU A 164 31.63 71.77 34.58
C LEU A 164 32.18 73.00 33.87
N LYS A 165 31.75 73.28 32.63
CA LYS A 165 32.14 74.51 31.92
C LYS A 165 31.68 75.76 32.65
N THR A 166 30.43 75.80 33.12
CA THR A 166 29.92 76.94 33.88
C THR A 166 30.66 77.13 35.20
N PHE A 167 31.02 76.03 35.88
CA PHE A 167 31.80 76.10 37.11
C PHE A 167 33.22 76.60 36.87
N HIS A 168 33.89 76.14 35.81
CA HIS A 168 35.19 76.67 35.40
C HIS A 168 35.12 78.17 35.08
N GLN A 169 34.10 78.61 34.32
CA GLN A 169 33.89 80.04 34.04
C GLN A 169 33.68 80.85 35.31
N TYR A 170 32.92 80.32 36.27
CA TYR A 170 32.72 80.95 37.58
C TYR A 170 34.05 81.12 38.33
N LEU A 171 34.85 80.04 38.45
CA LEU A 171 36.17 80.10 39.09
C LEU A 171 37.14 81.05 38.39
N GLU A 172 37.11 81.10 37.05
CA GLU A 172 37.93 82.04 36.28
C GLU A 172 37.49 83.50 36.50
N ALA A 173 36.19 83.75 36.57
CA ALA A 173 35.64 85.06 36.91
C ALA A 173 36.05 85.48 38.33
N GLU A 174 36.02 84.56 39.29
CA GLU A 174 36.40 84.81 40.68
C GLU A 174 37.92 85.08 40.81
N ARG A 175 38.77 84.27 40.16
CA ARG A 175 40.22 84.55 40.04
C ARG A 175 40.50 85.88 39.34
N SER A 176 39.68 86.27 38.38
CA SER A 176 39.83 87.55 37.68
C SER A 176 39.43 88.72 38.58
N ARG A 177 38.35 88.60 39.35
CA ARG A 177 37.95 89.56 40.38
C ARG A 177 39.01 89.70 41.48
N GLU A 178 39.58 88.60 41.97
CA GLU A 178 40.68 88.65 42.93
C GLU A 178 41.92 89.35 42.35
N ARG A 179 42.28 89.08 41.08
CA ARG A 179 43.38 89.77 40.41
C ARG A 179 43.10 91.27 40.25
N VAL A 180 41.89 91.67 39.90
CA VAL A 180 41.48 93.08 39.82
C VAL A 180 41.48 93.73 41.20
N SER A 181 40.99 93.03 42.23
CA SER A 181 41.02 93.48 43.62
C SER A 181 42.45 93.69 44.09
N ARG A 182 43.36 92.71 43.93
CA ARG A 182 44.79 92.87 44.26
C ARG A 182 45.44 94.05 43.53
N ARG A 183 45.19 94.20 42.22
CA ARG A 183 45.69 95.36 41.45
C ARG A 183 45.08 96.69 41.89
N SER A 184 43.87 96.69 42.44
CA SER A 184 43.23 97.86 43.06
C SER A 184 43.91 98.21 44.38
N TRP A 185 44.11 97.21 45.25
CA TRP A 185 44.86 97.34 46.50
C TRP A 185 46.30 97.83 46.28
N ASP A 186 47.00 97.31 45.27
CA ASP A 186 48.35 97.74 44.91
C ASP A 186 48.36 99.19 44.37
N ARG A 187 47.34 99.59 43.61
CA ARG A 187 47.15 101.00 43.18
C ARG A 187 46.88 101.94 44.33
N HIS A 188 46.01 101.56 45.27
CA HIS A 188 45.73 102.33 46.48
C HIS A 188 46.96 102.45 47.39
N ARG A 189 47.80 101.40 47.44
CA ARG A 189 49.07 101.41 48.15
C ARG A 189 50.12 102.29 47.47
N ALA A 190 50.16 102.35 46.14
CA ALA A 190 51.02 103.25 45.36
C ALA A 190 50.56 104.72 45.40
N SER A 191 49.28 105.01 45.70
CA SER A 191 48.71 106.37 45.76
C SER A 191 48.57 106.96 47.17
N GLY A 192 48.98 106.25 48.23
CA GLY A 192 49.06 106.78 49.59
C GLY A 192 47.73 107.20 50.26
N ARG A 193 46.60 106.52 50.00
CA ARG A 193 45.34 106.76 50.74
C ARG A 193 44.75 105.48 51.34
N VAL A 194 44.49 105.52 52.65
CA VAL A 194 43.87 104.47 53.47
C VAL A 194 42.33 104.50 53.29
N PRO A 195 41.61 103.36 53.22
CA PRO A 195 40.15 103.36 53.22
C PRO A 195 39.60 103.56 54.63
N GLY A 196 38.70 104.54 54.78
CA GLY A 196 38.03 104.86 56.04
C GLY A 196 36.94 103.86 56.41
N HIS A 197 36.89 103.52 57.70
CA HIS A 197 35.76 102.91 58.38
C HIS A 197 34.51 103.79 58.28
N LEU A 198 33.36 103.18 57.94
CA LEU A 198 32.05 103.66 58.37
C LEU A 198 31.25 102.48 58.92
N GLY A 199 30.62 102.72 60.08
CA GLY A 199 30.05 101.74 61.00
C GLY A 199 28.62 101.27 60.70
N PRO A 200 27.92 100.69 61.70
CA PRO A 200 26.83 99.73 61.53
C PRO A 200 25.43 100.38 61.44
N GLY A 201 24.51 99.69 60.76
CA GLY A 201 23.06 99.99 60.73
C GLY A 201 22.24 98.70 60.67
N SER A 202 21.29 98.58 61.59
CA SER A 202 20.45 97.44 61.95
C SER A 202 19.36 97.03 60.94
N ILE A 203 19.02 95.71 60.93
CA ILE A 203 17.68 95.03 60.95
C ILE A 203 16.68 95.43 59.83
N ASP A 204 16.05 94.55 59.01
CA ASP A 204 15.12 93.46 59.38
C ASP A 204 14.67 92.55 58.19
N SER A 205 14.06 91.39 58.53
CA SER A 205 13.01 90.62 57.81
C SER A 205 13.33 89.58 56.69
N ALA A 206 13.33 88.30 57.12
CA ALA A 206 12.58 87.09 56.67
C ALA A 206 12.45 86.61 55.19
N PRO A 207 12.34 85.27 54.93
CA PRO A 207 12.32 84.66 53.58
C PRO A 207 10.90 84.27 53.11
N PRO A 208 10.76 83.82 51.85
CA PRO A 208 9.72 82.83 51.51
C PRO A 208 10.26 81.60 50.76
N ASP A 209 9.63 80.47 51.12
CA ASP A 209 9.37 79.17 50.46
C ASP A 209 10.25 78.66 49.29
#